data_AF-A0A7J9P4H4-F1
#
_entry.id   AF-A0A7J9P4H4-F1
#
_cell.length_a   1.000
_cell.length_b   1.000
_cell.length_c   1.000
_cell.angle_alpha   90.00
_cell.angle_beta   90.00
_cell.angle_gamma   90.00
#
_symmetry.space_group_name_H-M   'P 1'
#
loop_
_entity.id
_entity.type
_entity.pdbx_description
1 polymer ?
#
loop_
_entity_poly.entity_id
_entity_poly.type
_entity_poly.pdbx_seq_one_letter_code
_entity_poly.pdbx_strand_id
1 'polypeptide(L)'
;MQFKSEVPPVQVALDLVDLPRAINIAKEAVAGGATWVEAGTPLIKSEGMNAIRELRKNFPTLTIVADMKTMDAGSTEVEMAAKAGANVILILGVGPDSMIIDAVKAGKKYGVLVGTDLIATENPVKRAVELEEMGVDIINIHVGLDQQVLNVDPVELVKRVSENCKKAKIAAAGGLNSETAVKAYEAGADIIIAGGTLYKSADPEQTARDIVKSLETGKPVKTDKFKKFNEDELGSAFDIVSTSNISDAMHRTGEMKGLKPVWNSERPLKFAGPAVTVRTYSGDWSKPVSAIDECEAGNVLVIDNCSSEIACWGGLATLSCKTKGVVAIVIDGAVRDVEEILKIGIPVYARSITPTAGEPKGFGEINAVIECAGRTVEPGDWIVGDENGIIVVPKNEAMEIANRAIDVKEREDRVKEEITRGTTLAKTIRLKDWELKK
;
A
#
# COMPACT_ATOMS: atom_id res chain seq x y z
N MET A 1 16.27 24.27 20.80
CA MET A 1 14.90 23.74 20.81
C MET A 1 14.68 23.04 22.13
N GLN A 2 13.66 23.46 22.89
CA GLN A 2 13.31 22.88 24.19
C GLN A 2 12.53 21.59 23.90
N PHE A 3 13.08 20.42 24.23
CA PHE A 3 12.30 19.19 24.21
C PHE A 3 11.12 19.36 25.18
N LYS A 4 9.87 19.19 24.70
CA LYS A 4 8.71 19.01 25.60
C LYS A 4 9.05 17.84 26.52
N SER A 5 8.92 18.01 27.84
CA SER A 5 9.50 17.13 28.86
C SER A 5 8.85 15.75 28.99
N GLU A 6 7.79 15.49 28.23
CA GLU A 6 7.07 14.22 28.22
C GLU A 6 6.95 13.73 26.78
N VAL A 7 7.22 12.44 26.57
CA VAL A 7 7.06 11.74 25.29
C VAL A 7 5.58 11.82 24.87
N PRO A 8 5.26 12.14 23.61
CA PRO A 8 3.87 12.20 23.17
C PRO A 8 3.24 10.81 23.29
N PRO A 9 1.95 10.71 23.65
CA PRO A 9 1.25 9.43 23.64
C PRO A 9 1.34 8.78 22.25
N VAL A 10 1.75 7.51 22.25
CA VAL A 10 1.65 6.63 21.09
C VAL A 10 0.28 5.95 21.12
N GLN A 11 -0.50 6.20 20.08
CA GLN A 11 -1.80 5.61 19.84
C GLN A 11 -1.69 4.47 18.84
N VAL A 12 -2.23 3.30 19.20
CA VAL A 12 -2.39 2.17 18.27
C VAL A 12 -3.76 2.25 17.59
N ALA A 13 -3.77 2.39 16.26
CA ALA A 13 -4.98 2.37 15.44
C ALA A 13 -5.29 0.96 14.92
N LEU A 14 -6.41 0.39 15.37
CA LEU A 14 -6.80 -0.99 15.08
C LEU A 14 -7.76 -1.05 13.88
N ASP A 15 -7.23 -0.83 12.66
CA ASP A 15 -8.00 -0.95 11.42
C ASP A 15 -8.15 -2.40 10.96
N LEU A 16 -8.86 -3.18 11.77
CA LEU A 16 -9.13 -4.60 11.57
C LEU A 16 -10.61 -4.86 11.61
N VAL A 17 -11.08 -5.94 10.99
CA VAL A 17 -12.49 -6.36 11.10
C VAL A 17 -12.70 -7.47 12.14
N ASP A 18 -11.63 -7.89 12.81
CA ASP A 18 -11.61 -9.00 13.76
C ASP A 18 -11.31 -8.51 15.19
N LEU A 19 -12.32 -8.56 16.07
CA LEU A 19 -12.18 -8.07 17.44
C LEU A 19 -11.17 -8.84 18.30
N PRO A 20 -11.17 -10.19 18.37
CA PRO A 20 -10.21 -10.91 19.20
C PRO A 20 -8.75 -10.60 18.84
N ARG A 21 -8.46 -10.51 17.54
CA ARG A 21 -7.15 -10.09 17.03
C ARG A 21 -6.84 -8.65 17.38
N ALA A 22 -7.78 -7.73 17.20
CA ALA A 22 -7.59 -6.33 17.56
C ALA A 22 -7.22 -6.18 19.04
N ILE A 23 -7.88 -6.92 19.93
CA ILE A 23 -7.53 -6.95 21.37
C ILE A 23 -6.13 -7.49 21.61
N ASN A 24 -5.70 -8.57 20.93
CA ASN A 24 -4.36 -9.13 21.11
C ASN A 24 -3.26 -8.17 20.65
N ILE A 25 -3.43 -7.55 19.47
CA ILE A 25 -2.48 -6.55 18.96
C ILE A 25 -2.42 -5.34 19.88
N ALA A 26 -3.56 -4.90 20.42
CA ALA A 26 -3.59 -3.84 21.42
C ALA A 26 -2.80 -4.21 22.68
N LYS A 27 -2.90 -5.45 23.17
CA LYS A 27 -2.14 -5.92 24.35
C LYS A 27 -0.64 -5.88 24.09
N GLU A 28 -0.22 -6.38 22.94
CA GLU A 28 1.19 -6.37 22.51
C GLU A 28 1.70 -4.94 22.36
N ALA A 29 0.97 -4.06 21.66
CA ALA A 29 1.35 -2.66 21.50
C ALA A 29 1.43 -1.91 22.85
N VAL A 30 0.51 -2.17 23.77
CA VAL A 30 0.53 -1.60 25.12
C VAL A 30 1.71 -2.12 25.93
N ALA A 31 2.06 -3.41 25.82
CA ALA A 31 3.28 -3.96 26.42
C ALA A 31 4.55 -3.30 25.86
N GLY A 32 4.51 -2.86 24.60
CA GLY A 32 5.55 -2.06 23.94
C GLY A 32 5.55 -0.57 24.32
N GLY A 33 4.57 -0.10 25.10
CA GLY A 33 4.52 1.28 25.61
C GLY A 33 3.46 2.19 24.96
N ALA A 34 2.58 1.66 24.10
CA ALA A 34 1.43 2.44 23.62
C ALA A 34 0.49 2.78 24.80
N THR A 35 0.03 4.03 24.86
CA THR A 35 -0.81 4.52 25.97
C THR A 35 -2.24 4.85 25.54
N TRP A 36 -2.49 4.93 24.22
CA TRP A 36 -3.79 5.16 23.62
C TRP A 36 -4.15 4.00 22.70
N VAL A 37 -5.41 3.57 22.73
CA VAL A 37 -5.90 2.48 21.89
C VAL A 37 -7.15 2.93 21.13
N GLU A 38 -7.10 2.85 19.81
CA GLU A 38 -8.19 3.27 18.94
C GLU A 38 -8.92 2.06 18.35
N ALA A 39 -10.25 2.04 18.50
CA ALA A 39 -11.09 1.24 17.61
C ALA A 39 -11.19 1.96 16.26
N GLY A 40 -10.46 1.44 15.27
CA GLY A 40 -10.46 1.99 13.92
C GLY A 40 -11.81 1.84 13.23
N THR A 41 -12.03 2.64 12.18
CA THR A 41 -13.30 2.63 11.42
C THR A 41 -13.75 1.22 10.98
N PRO A 42 -12.88 0.35 10.40
CA PRO A 42 -13.30 -1.00 9.99
C PRO A 42 -13.76 -1.87 11.16
N LEU A 43 -13.14 -1.72 12.33
CA LEU A 43 -13.47 -2.51 13.52
C LEU A 43 -14.84 -2.11 14.05
N ILE A 44 -15.09 -0.80 14.14
CA ILE A 44 -16.39 -0.25 14.54
C ILE A 44 -17.48 -0.67 13.55
N LYS A 45 -17.21 -0.65 12.24
CA LYS A 45 -18.18 -1.08 11.23
C LYS A 45 -18.51 -2.58 11.30
N SER A 46 -17.53 -3.42 11.66
CA SER A 46 -17.71 -4.87 11.77
C SER A 46 -18.47 -5.26 13.05
N GLU A 47 -18.12 -4.64 14.18
CA GLU A 47 -18.51 -5.10 15.53
C GLU A 47 -19.46 -4.12 16.25
N GLY A 48 -19.69 -2.94 15.66
CA GLY A 48 -20.41 -1.83 16.28
C GLY A 48 -19.70 -1.32 17.54
N MET A 49 -20.49 -0.77 18.46
CA MET A 49 -19.99 -0.25 19.74
C MET A 49 -19.43 -1.34 20.68
N ASN A 50 -19.59 -2.63 20.34
CA ASN A 50 -18.99 -3.72 21.11
C ASN A 50 -17.46 -3.65 21.08
N ALA A 51 -16.87 -3.19 19.97
CA ALA A 51 -15.42 -2.99 19.87
C ALA A 51 -14.89 -2.08 20.99
N ILE A 52 -15.54 -0.93 21.20
CA ILE A 52 -15.17 0.06 22.22
C ILE A 52 -15.35 -0.53 23.63
N ARG A 53 -16.45 -1.27 23.87
CA ARG A 53 -16.72 -1.90 25.18
C ARG A 53 -15.66 -2.94 25.55
N GLU A 54 -15.29 -3.81 24.61
CA GLU A 54 -14.25 -4.81 24.86
C GLU A 54 -12.87 -4.18 25.01
N LEU A 55 -12.56 -3.10 24.29
CA LEU A 55 -11.35 -2.32 24.52
C LEU A 55 -11.31 -1.72 25.93
N ARG A 56 -12.37 -1.01 26.35
CA ARG A 56 -12.46 -0.44 27.70
C ARG A 56 -12.32 -1.51 28.79
N LYS A 57 -12.92 -2.69 28.59
CA LYS A 57 -12.82 -3.82 29.51
C LYS A 57 -11.40 -4.37 29.64
N ASN A 58 -10.65 -4.47 28.53
CA ASN A 58 -9.27 -4.96 28.54
C ASN A 58 -8.27 -3.86 29.01
N PHE A 59 -8.60 -2.59 28.79
CA PHE A 59 -7.72 -1.44 29.04
C PHE A 59 -8.45 -0.34 29.86
N PRO A 60 -8.77 -0.61 31.13
CA PRO A 60 -9.65 0.26 31.93
C PRO A 60 -9.07 1.66 32.19
N THR A 61 -7.75 1.79 32.26
CA THR A 61 -7.06 3.04 32.60
C THR A 61 -6.50 3.80 31.40
N LEU A 62 -6.50 3.19 30.21
CA LEU A 62 -5.94 3.82 29.01
C LEU A 62 -6.97 4.75 28.34
N THR A 63 -6.46 5.64 27.51
CA THR A 63 -7.29 6.43 26.61
C THR A 63 -7.82 5.54 25.49
N ILE A 64 -9.15 5.43 25.39
CA ILE A 64 -9.82 4.73 24.29
C ILE A 64 -10.32 5.75 23.28
N VAL A 65 -9.92 5.58 22.03
CA VAL A 65 -10.33 6.42 20.91
C VAL A 65 -11.33 5.65 20.04
N ALA A 66 -12.40 6.31 19.61
CA ALA A 66 -13.35 5.79 18.66
C ALA A 66 -13.22 6.57 17.34
N ASP A 67 -12.65 5.96 16.30
CA ASP A 67 -12.62 6.55 14.95
C ASP A 67 -13.95 6.29 14.25
N MET A 68 -14.95 7.10 14.63
CA MET A 68 -16.31 6.97 14.11
C MET A 68 -16.41 7.43 12.66
N LYS A 69 -15.54 8.36 12.23
CA LYS A 69 -15.64 9.09 10.96
C LYS A 69 -17.05 9.61 10.70
N THR A 70 -17.66 10.14 11.75
CA THR A 70 -19.01 10.70 11.73
C THR A 70 -19.10 11.83 10.72
N MET A 71 -20.07 11.71 9.80
CA MET A 71 -20.39 12.74 8.80
C MET A 71 -21.77 13.38 9.05
N ASP A 72 -22.64 12.66 9.77
CA ASP A 72 -23.99 13.09 10.15
C ASP A 72 -24.30 12.65 11.59
N ALA A 73 -25.32 13.23 12.22
CA ALA A 73 -25.79 12.86 13.55
C ALA A 73 -24.71 12.94 14.66
N GLY A 74 -23.86 13.98 14.60
CA GLY A 74 -22.71 14.20 15.49
C GLY A 74 -22.99 13.97 16.98
N SER A 75 -24.09 14.50 17.51
CA SER A 75 -24.49 14.29 18.91
C SER A 75 -24.79 12.82 19.25
N THR A 76 -25.52 12.13 18.38
CA THR A 76 -25.93 10.73 18.59
C THR A 76 -24.73 9.80 18.55
N GLU A 77 -23.84 9.97 17.58
CA GLU A 77 -22.65 9.11 17.46
C GLU A 77 -21.64 9.34 18.60
N VAL A 78 -21.44 10.59 19.01
CA VAL A 78 -20.62 10.91 20.20
C VAL A 78 -21.22 10.30 21.46
N GLU A 79 -22.54 10.41 21.65
CA GLU A 79 -23.24 9.78 22.79
C GLU A 79 -23.03 8.26 22.82
N MET A 80 -23.20 7.59 21.68
CA MET A 80 -23.04 6.15 21.56
C MET A 80 -21.62 5.68 21.92
N ALA A 81 -20.60 6.34 21.36
CA ALA A 81 -19.21 6.01 21.62
C ALA A 81 -18.80 6.32 23.07
N ALA A 82 -19.22 7.47 23.61
CA ALA A 82 -18.97 7.84 25.00
C ALA A 82 -19.58 6.84 25.99
N LYS A 83 -20.85 6.47 25.79
CA LYS A 83 -21.53 5.44 26.62
C LYS A 83 -20.90 4.05 26.48
N ALA A 84 -20.25 3.76 25.37
CA ALA A 84 -19.50 2.52 25.17
C ALA A 84 -18.14 2.53 25.89
N GLY A 85 -17.66 3.70 26.34
CA GLY A 85 -16.45 3.85 27.13
C GLY A 85 -15.28 4.53 26.41
N ALA A 86 -15.51 5.21 25.29
CA ALA A 86 -14.49 6.03 24.63
C ALA A 86 -14.17 7.31 25.44
N ASN A 87 -12.92 7.75 25.40
CA ASN A 87 -12.48 9.06 25.92
C ASN A 87 -12.37 10.11 24.82
N VAL A 88 -12.09 9.67 23.60
CA VAL A 88 -11.92 10.52 22.42
C VAL A 88 -12.78 9.96 21.29
N ILE A 89 -13.50 10.83 20.60
CA ILE A 89 -14.31 10.47 19.44
C ILE A 89 -13.78 11.26 18.25
N LEU A 90 -13.33 10.57 17.21
CA LEU A 90 -12.91 11.20 15.96
C LEU A 90 -14.08 11.25 14.97
N ILE A 91 -14.32 12.45 14.44
CA ILE A 91 -15.32 12.73 13.40
C ILE A 91 -14.63 13.30 12.15
N LEU A 92 -15.34 13.44 11.04
CA LEU A 92 -14.75 14.01 9.82
C LEU A 92 -14.77 15.54 9.86
N GLY A 93 -13.58 16.16 9.69
CA GLY A 93 -13.42 17.61 9.62
C GLY A 93 -14.04 18.23 8.35
N VAL A 94 -14.17 17.45 7.27
CA VAL A 94 -14.90 17.85 6.04
C VAL A 94 -16.43 17.89 6.23
N GLY A 95 -16.93 17.40 7.37
CA GLY A 95 -18.35 17.40 7.70
C GLY A 95 -18.95 18.80 7.85
N PRO A 96 -20.29 18.92 7.79
CA PRO A 96 -20.98 20.20 7.99
C PRO A 96 -20.69 20.80 9.37
N ASP A 97 -20.50 22.12 9.44
CA ASP A 97 -20.18 22.82 10.70
C ASP A 97 -21.23 22.59 11.79
N SER A 98 -22.51 22.53 11.42
CA SER A 98 -23.60 22.25 12.37
C SER A 98 -23.44 20.89 13.06
N MET A 99 -23.00 19.87 12.32
CA MET A 99 -22.75 18.52 12.85
C MET A 99 -21.57 18.54 13.82
N ILE A 100 -20.48 19.21 13.46
CA ILE A 100 -19.28 19.33 14.29
C ILE A 100 -19.60 20.08 15.59
N ILE A 101 -20.30 21.21 15.49
CA ILE A 101 -20.71 22.01 16.66
C ILE A 101 -21.57 21.17 17.62
N ASP A 102 -22.50 20.37 17.09
CA ASP A 102 -23.34 19.51 17.92
C ASP A 102 -22.57 18.33 18.52
N ALA A 103 -21.59 17.76 17.79
CA ALA A 103 -20.66 16.77 18.32
C ALA A 103 -19.83 17.34 19.49
N VAL A 104 -19.27 18.55 19.34
CA VAL A 104 -18.51 19.23 20.40
C VAL A 104 -19.38 19.49 21.65
N LYS A 105 -20.63 19.91 21.48
CA LYS A 105 -21.57 20.05 22.61
C LYS A 105 -21.83 18.71 23.31
N ALA A 106 -22.03 17.64 22.54
CA ALA A 106 -22.21 16.29 23.10
C ALA A 106 -20.95 15.82 23.83
N GLY A 107 -19.75 16.09 23.29
CA GLY A 107 -18.48 15.78 23.93
C GLY A 107 -18.36 16.41 25.31
N LYS A 108 -18.65 17.72 25.40
CA LYS A 108 -18.71 18.45 26.69
C LYS A 108 -19.73 17.87 27.66
N LYS A 109 -20.91 17.49 27.17
CA LYS A 109 -21.98 16.89 27.99
C LYS A 109 -21.56 15.54 28.59
N TYR A 110 -20.84 14.72 27.82
CA TYR A 110 -20.42 13.38 28.24
C TYR A 110 -19.01 13.33 28.85
N GLY A 111 -18.28 14.45 28.87
CA GLY A 111 -16.94 14.52 29.45
C GLY A 111 -15.88 13.81 28.59
N VAL A 112 -16.05 13.82 27.27
CA VAL A 112 -15.15 13.20 26.29
C VAL A 112 -14.61 14.25 25.33
N LEU A 113 -13.42 14.00 24.77
CA LEU A 113 -12.81 14.88 23.78
C LEU A 113 -13.36 14.57 22.38
N VAL A 114 -13.56 15.60 21.58
CA VAL A 114 -13.93 15.47 20.17
C VAL A 114 -12.72 15.85 19.32
N GLY A 115 -12.29 14.92 18.47
CA GLY A 115 -11.26 15.17 17.47
C GLY A 115 -11.83 15.16 16.06
N THR A 116 -11.17 15.83 15.14
CA THR A 116 -11.56 15.88 13.73
C THR A 116 -10.45 15.39 12.82
N ASP A 117 -10.79 14.48 11.91
CA ASP A 117 -9.90 13.98 10.88
C ASP A 117 -9.95 14.92 9.66
N LEU A 118 -8.80 15.44 9.25
CA LEU A 118 -8.67 16.34 8.09
C LEU A 118 -8.60 15.62 6.74
N ILE A 119 -8.79 14.29 6.70
CA ILE A 119 -8.87 13.54 5.44
C ILE A 119 -9.89 14.17 4.48
N ALA A 120 -9.53 14.24 3.19
CA ALA A 120 -10.34 14.84 2.13
C ALA A 120 -10.66 16.34 2.29
N THR A 121 -9.98 17.07 3.18
CA THR A 121 -10.11 18.53 3.25
C THR A 121 -9.26 19.22 2.16
N GLU A 122 -9.87 20.14 1.41
CA GLU A 122 -9.16 20.85 0.33
C GLU A 122 -8.07 21.80 0.84
N ASN A 123 -8.35 22.52 1.94
CA ASN A 123 -7.39 23.40 2.60
C ASN A 123 -7.27 23.01 4.09
N PRO A 124 -6.43 22.02 4.41
CA PRO A 124 -6.40 21.45 5.76
C PRO A 124 -5.98 22.46 6.83
N VAL A 125 -5.07 23.39 6.53
CA VAL A 125 -4.62 24.41 7.49
C VAL A 125 -5.74 25.37 7.85
N LYS A 126 -6.44 25.91 6.84
CA LYS A 126 -7.59 26.79 7.08
C LYS A 126 -8.67 26.06 7.86
N ARG A 127 -8.99 24.83 7.44
CA ARG A 127 -10.02 24.03 8.09
C ARG A 127 -9.68 23.69 9.54
N ALA A 128 -8.43 23.40 9.85
CA ALA A 128 -7.98 23.16 11.23
C ALA A 128 -8.24 24.35 12.15
N VAL A 129 -8.00 25.58 11.69
CA VAL A 129 -8.27 26.80 12.46
C VAL A 129 -9.77 26.97 12.71
N GLU A 130 -10.61 26.81 11.68
CA GLU A 130 -12.07 26.88 11.82
C GLU A 130 -12.59 25.84 12.85
N LEU A 131 -12.06 24.62 12.81
CA LEU A 131 -12.44 23.54 13.72
C LEU A 131 -12.01 23.84 15.16
N GLU A 132 -10.81 24.39 15.37
CA GLU A 132 -10.36 24.86 16.69
C GLU A 132 -11.29 25.97 17.24
N GLU A 133 -11.73 26.91 16.40
CA GLU A 133 -12.69 27.96 16.79
C GLU A 133 -14.06 27.40 17.19
N MET A 134 -14.49 26.30 16.57
CA MET A 134 -15.72 25.57 16.95
C MET A 134 -15.57 24.80 18.26
N GLY A 135 -14.35 24.71 18.82
CA GLY A 135 -14.05 24.06 20.09
C GLY A 135 -13.73 22.58 19.99
N VAL A 136 -13.22 22.13 18.84
CA VAL A 136 -12.63 20.80 18.67
C VAL A 136 -11.35 20.69 19.53
N ASP A 137 -11.18 19.55 20.20
CA ASP A 137 -10.09 19.32 21.14
C ASP A 137 -8.82 18.78 20.46
N ILE A 138 -8.99 18.03 19.37
CA ILE A 138 -7.89 17.35 18.65
C ILE A 138 -8.07 17.53 17.14
N ILE A 139 -7.02 18.00 16.47
CA ILE A 139 -6.95 18.02 15.00
C ILE A 139 -6.08 16.84 14.56
N ASN A 140 -6.69 15.86 13.88
CA ASN A 140 -6.02 14.69 13.35
C ASN A 140 -5.62 14.90 11.89
N ILE A 141 -4.32 14.85 11.63
CA ILE A 141 -3.73 14.96 10.31
C ILE A 141 -3.54 13.55 9.78
N HIS A 142 -4.49 13.13 8.96
CA HIS A 142 -4.50 11.84 8.33
C HIS A 142 -4.16 11.98 6.85
N VAL A 143 -3.01 11.45 6.46
CA VAL A 143 -2.71 11.28 5.04
C VAL A 143 -3.22 9.90 4.64
N GLY A 144 -4.42 9.87 4.06
CA GLY A 144 -5.08 8.63 3.62
C GLY A 144 -4.21 7.86 2.63
N LEU A 145 -4.35 6.52 2.58
CA LEU A 145 -3.63 5.66 1.64
C LEU A 145 -3.73 6.15 0.18
N ASP A 146 -4.90 6.66 -0.21
CA ASP A 146 -5.19 7.12 -1.58
C ASP A 146 -4.82 8.60 -1.82
N GLN A 147 -4.65 9.40 -0.77
CA GLN A 147 -4.30 10.83 -0.87
C GLN A 147 -2.80 11.12 -0.87
N GLN A 148 -1.97 10.10 -0.73
CA GLN A 148 -0.51 10.22 -0.89
C GLN A 148 -0.08 10.47 -2.34
N VAL A 149 -1.02 10.40 -3.29
CA VAL A 149 -0.86 10.87 -4.67
C VAL A 149 -0.80 12.41 -4.73
N LEU A 150 -1.25 13.11 -3.69
CA LEU A 150 -1.05 14.55 -3.55
C LEU A 150 0.35 14.80 -2.95
N ASN A 151 1.17 15.60 -3.63
CA ASN A 151 2.55 16.03 -3.29
C ASN A 151 2.68 16.81 -1.94
N VAL A 152 1.92 16.46 -0.91
CA VAL A 152 1.96 17.10 0.41
C VAL A 152 2.71 16.19 1.36
N ASP A 153 3.91 16.62 1.77
CA ASP A 153 4.67 15.96 2.83
C ASP A 153 3.85 15.98 4.14
N PRO A 154 3.48 14.82 4.71
CA PRO A 154 2.73 14.73 5.96
C PRO A 154 3.36 15.52 7.11
N VAL A 155 4.70 15.54 7.20
CA VAL A 155 5.43 16.23 8.28
C VAL A 155 5.33 17.74 8.12
N GLU A 156 5.42 18.24 6.89
CA GLU A 156 5.26 19.67 6.60
C GLU A 156 3.81 20.12 6.90
N LEU A 157 2.83 19.26 6.63
CA LEU A 157 1.44 19.56 6.99
C LEU A 157 1.25 19.64 8.51
N VAL A 158 1.84 18.71 9.28
CA VAL A 158 1.86 18.76 10.75
C VAL A 158 2.41 20.08 11.24
N LYS A 159 3.55 20.51 10.69
CA LYS A 159 4.18 21.77 11.04
C LYS A 159 3.29 22.98 10.77
N ARG A 160 2.71 23.06 9.57
CA ARG A 160 1.85 24.18 9.18
C ARG A 160 0.59 24.26 10.04
N VAL A 161 -0.03 23.12 10.37
CA VAL A 161 -1.22 23.10 11.24
C VAL A 161 -0.84 23.48 12.67
N SER A 162 0.25 22.95 13.24
CA SER A 162 0.71 23.27 14.60
C SER A 162 1.13 24.74 14.78
N GLU A 163 1.63 25.36 13.72
CA GLU A 163 1.94 26.80 13.70
C GLU A 163 0.68 27.68 13.73
N ASN A 164 -0.47 27.19 13.24
CA ASN A 164 -1.72 27.96 13.13
C ASN A 164 -2.77 27.63 14.21
N CYS A 165 -2.78 26.42 14.75
CA CYS A 165 -3.65 26.00 15.86
C CYS A 165 -2.91 26.14 17.21
N LYS A 166 -3.57 26.70 18.23
CA LYS A 166 -2.93 27.00 19.54
C LYS A 166 -3.59 26.35 20.74
N LYS A 167 -4.79 25.80 20.57
CA LYS A 167 -5.61 25.23 21.65
C LYS A 167 -5.83 23.74 21.45
N ALA A 168 -6.15 23.32 20.23
CA ALA A 168 -6.35 21.92 19.91
C ALA A 168 -5.03 21.17 19.89
N LYS A 169 -5.02 19.93 20.37
CA LYS A 169 -3.87 19.03 20.22
C LYS A 169 -3.74 18.57 18.78
N ILE A 170 -2.52 18.42 18.30
CA ILE A 170 -2.27 17.94 16.94
C ILE A 170 -1.94 16.44 16.98
N ALA A 171 -2.73 15.63 16.28
CA ALA A 171 -2.43 14.22 16.08
C ALA A 171 -1.89 13.99 14.66
N ALA A 172 -0.89 13.14 14.52
CA ALA A 172 -0.31 12.76 13.23
C ALA A 172 -0.54 11.28 12.96
N ALA A 173 -1.13 10.97 11.80
CA ALA A 173 -1.35 9.63 11.28
C ALA A 173 -0.83 9.50 9.83
N GLY A 174 -0.74 8.26 9.33
CA GLY A 174 -0.38 7.99 7.92
C GLY A 174 0.93 7.22 7.75
N GLY A 175 0.99 5.99 8.23
CA GLY A 175 2.15 5.10 8.03
C GLY A 175 3.37 5.46 8.88
N LEU A 176 3.16 6.10 10.04
CA LEU A 176 4.25 6.45 10.94
C LEU A 176 4.96 5.21 11.49
N ASN A 177 6.29 5.19 11.36
CA ASN A 177 7.20 4.20 11.91
C ASN A 177 8.19 4.89 12.86
N SER A 178 9.14 4.14 13.40
CA SER A 178 10.17 4.66 14.31
C SER A 178 10.99 5.82 13.73
N GLU A 179 11.13 5.93 12.41
CA GLU A 179 11.87 7.00 11.75
C GLU A 179 11.04 8.26 11.52
N THR A 180 9.79 8.10 11.09
CA THR A 180 8.90 9.22 10.75
C THR A 180 8.17 9.80 11.97
N ALA A 181 7.98 9.00 13.03
CA ALA A 181 7.36 9.47 14.27
C ALA A 181 8.14 10.62 14.93
N VAL A 182 9.48 10.54 14.95
CA VAL A 182 10.34 11.59 15.52
C VAL A 182 10.16 12.90 14.74
N LYS A 183 10.15 12.82 13.41
CA LYS A 183 9.96 14.00 12.54
C LYS A 183 8.59 14.65 12.76
N ALA A 184 7.54 13.85 12.87
CA ALA A 184 6.19 14.35 13.15
C ALA A 184 6.11 15.03 14.54
N TYR A 185 6.77 14.46 15.54
CA TYR A 185 6.86 15.06 16.88
C TYR A 185 7.61 16.39 16.87
N GLU A 186 8.77 16.46 16.20
CA GLU A 186 9.55 17.69 16.03
C GLU A 186 8.80 18.77 15.24
N ALA A 187 7.93 18.36 14.30
CA ALA A 187 7.04 19.26 13.57
C ALA A 187 5.85 19.77 14.43
N GLY A 188 5.69 19.28 15.65
CA GLY A 188 4.69 19.80 16.61
C GLY A 188 3.47 18.90 16.80
N ALA A 189 3.51 17.63 16.39
CA ALA A 189 2.50 16.67 16.81
C ALA A 189 2.52 16.48 18.34
N ASP A 190 1.35 16.47 18.96
CA ASP A 190 1.14 16.14 20.37
C ASP A 190 0.76 14.67 20.58
N ILE A 191 0.29 13.99 19.53
CA ILE A 191 -0.14 12.58 19.54
C ILE A 191 0.41 11.88 18.30
N ILE A 192 1.02 10.71 18.46
CA ILE A 192 1.55 9.89 17.37
C ILE A 192 0.66 8.68 17.15
N ILE A 193 0.06 8.56 15.96
CA ILE A 193 -0.85 7.46 15.62
C ILE A 193 -0.13 6.44 14.73
N ALA A 194 0.06 5.24 15.27
CA ALA A 194 0.63 4.10 14.57
C ALA A 194 -0.48 3.09 14.19
N GLY A 195 -0.76 2.98 12.89
CA GLY A 195 -1.76 2.07 12.33
C GLY A 195 -1.11 0.85 11.68
N GLY A 196 -1.02 0.87 10.34
CA GLY A 196 -0.54 -0.26 9.53
C GLY A 196 0.80 -0.83 9.98
N THR A 197 1.72 0.01 10.41
CA THR A 197 3.03 -0.40 10.94
C THR A 197 2.90 -1.34 12.14
N LEU A 198 1.88 -1.19 12.98
CA LEU A 198 1.61 -2.08 14.11
C LEU A 198 0.76 -3.27 13.70
N TYR A 199 -0.43 -3.06 13.15
CA TYR A 199 -1.36 -4.19 12.96
C TYR A 199 -0.95 -5.16 11.84
N LYS A 200 -0.06 -4.75 10.92
CA LYS A 200 0.55 -5.64 9.92
C LYS A 200 1.84 -6.29 10.43
N SER A 201 2.38 -5.85 11.57
CA SER A 201 3.63 -6.39 12.12
C SER A 201 3.50 -7.83 12.60
N ALA A 202 4.60 -8.56 12.42
CA ALA A 202 4.90 -9.87 13.00
C ALA A 202 5.02 -9.83 14.53
N ASP A 203 5.53 -8.70 15.03
CA ASP A 203 5.79 -8.41 16.43
C ASP A 203 5.35 -6.97 16.76
N PRO A 204 4.05 -6.76 17.01
CA PRO A 204 3.51 -5.46 17.39
C PRO A 204 4.10 -4.89 18.68
N GLU A 205 4.52 -5.74 19.63
CA GLU A 205 5.15 -5.29 20.88
C GLU A 205 6.49 -4.61 20.60
N GLN A 206 7.38 -5.30 19.88
CA GLN A 206 8.69 -4.75 19.54
C GLN A 206 8.55 -3.51 18.64
N THR A 207 7.60 -3.53 17.71
CA THR A 207 7.34 -2.37 16.82
C THR A 207 6.88 -1.14 17.62
N ALA A 208 5.96 -1.31 18.58
CA ALA A 208 5.54 -0.22 19.45
C ALA A 208 6.70 0.28 20.32
N ARG A 209 7.50 -0.65 20.88
CA ARG A 209 8.70 -0.34 21.69
C ARG A 209 9.71 0.49 20.92
N ASP A 210 9.93 0.19 19.64
CA ASP A 210 10.87 0.94 18.80
C ASP A 210 10.37 2.35 18.48
N ILE A 211 9.05 2.55 18.30
CA ILE A 211 8.45 3.88 18.14
C ILE A 211 8.56 4.69 19.43
N VAL A 212 8.22 4.12 20.58
CA VAL A 212 8.32 4.80 21.87
C VAL A 212 9.77 5.18 22.16
N LYS A 213 10.71 4.26 21.96
CA LYS A 213 12.14 4.50 22.17
C LYS A 213 12.71 5.55 21.21
N SER A 214 12.24 5.60 19.96
CA SER A 214 12.72 6.62 19.01
C SER A 214 12.26 8.02 19.45
N LEU A 215 11.04 8.15 19.96
CA LEU A 215 10.51 9.39 20.52
C LEU A 215 11.21 9.82 21.81
N GLU A 216 11.52 8.87 22.71
CA GLU A 216 12.29 9.11 23.94
C GLU A 216 13.71 9.60 23.66
N THR A 217 14.37 9.02 22.66
CA THR A 217 15.79 9.28 22.37
C THR A 217 16.00 10.37 21.32
N GLY A 218 14.94 10.76 20.61
CA GLY A 218 15.02 11.62 19.42
C GLY A 218 15.81 10.99 18.26
N LYS A 219 16.04 9.67 18.29
CA LYS A 219 16.85 8.95 17.28
C LYS A 219 16.01 7.94 16.52
N PRO A 220 15.93 8.04 15.19
CA PRO A 220 15.31 7.02 14.33
C PRO A 220 15.91 5.63 14.59
N VAL A 221 15.04 4.62 14.75
CA VAL A 221 15.43 3.21 14.66
C VAL A 221 15.19 2.75 13.23
N LYS A 222 16.23 2.32 12.53
CA LYS A 222 16.12 1.95 11.11
C LYS A 222 15.23 0.72 10.93
N THR A 223 14.27 0.78 10.00
CA THR A 223 13.40 -0.35 9.66
C THR A 223 13.30 -0.55 8.14
N ASP A 224 13.41 -1.80 7.70
CA ASP A 224 13.19 -2.17 6.30
C ASP A 224 11.70 -2.55 6.03
N LYS A 225 10.86 -2.61 7.07
CA LYS A 225 9.43 -2.94 6.99
C LYS A 225 8.56 -1.69 6.93
N PHE A 226 7.44 -1.75 6.20
CA PHE A 226 6.47 -0.66 6.06
C PHE A 226 7.01 0.62 5.40
N LYS A 227 8.06 0.49 4.57
CA LYS A 227 8.58 1.59 3.77
C LYS A 227 7.68 1.78 2.55
N LYS A 228 7.26 3.02 2.29
CA LYS A 228 6.59 3.40 1.05
C LYS A 228 7.61 3.78 -0.01
N PHE A 229 7.34 3.37 -1.24
CA PHE A 229 8.21 3.60 -2.39
C PHE A 229 7.67 4.77 -3.21
N ASN A 230 8.56 5.61 -3.70
CA ASN A 230 8.25 6.69 -4.64
C ASN A 230 8.47 6.25 -6.10
N GLU A 231 8.25 7.16 -7.05
CA GLU A 231 8.39 6.87 -8.50
C GLU A 231 9.80 6.40 -8.90
N ASP A 232 10.84 6.91 -8.24
CA ASP A 232 12.23 6.54 -8.54
C ASP A 232 12.60 5.14 -8.03
N GLU A 233 11.83 4.59 -7.08
CA GLU A 233 12.11 3.32 -6.44
C GLU A 233 11.18 2.17 -6.92
N LEU A 234 10.35 2.39 -7.96
CA LEU A 234 9.35 1.42 -8.44
C LEU A 234 9.94 0.06 -8.82
N GLY A 235 11.10 0.05 -9.47
CA GLY A 235 11.78 -1.21 -9.83
C GLY A 235 12.09 -2.06 -8.59
N SER A 236 12.55 -1.42 -7.51
CA SER A 236 12.82 -2.10 -6.24
C SER A 236 11.53 -2.56 -5.55
N ALA A 237 10.46 -1.76 -5.64
CA ALA A 237 9.16 -2.11 -5.09
C ALA A 237 8.57 -3.36 -5.75
N PHE A 238 8.62 -3.43 -7.09
CA PHE A 238 8.11 -4.58 -7.85
C PHE A 238 8.99 -5.82 -7.73
N ASP A 239 10.29 -5.67 -7.42
CA ASP A 239 11.20 -6.81 -7.25
C ASP A 239 10.87 -7.64 -5.99
N ILE A 240 10.34 -7.01 -4.94
CA ILE A 240 10.06 -7.67 -3.67
C ILE A 240 8.64 -8.24 -3.53
N VAL A 241 7.74 -8.00 -4.50
CA VAL A 241 6.35 -8.52 -4.52
C VAL A 241 6.15 -9.54 -5.64
N SER A 242 5.23 -10.50 -5.46
CA SER A 242 4.90 -11.45 -6.54
C SER A 242 3.88 -10.86 -7.52
N THR A 243 3.79 -11.43 -8.72
CA THR A 243 2.70 -11.11 -9.68
C THR A 243 1.32 -11.37 -9.06
N SER A 244 1.20 -12.34 -8.17
CA SER A 244 -0.04 -12.60 -7.42
C SER A 244 -0.39 -11.47 -6.46
N ASN A 245 0.60 -10.92 -5.74
CA ASN A 245 0.37 -9.76 -4.87
C ASN A 245 -0.06 -8.52 -5.67
N ILE A 246 0.55 -8.30 -6.84
CA ILE A 246 0.16 -7.20 -7.74
C ILE A 246 -1.26 -7.41 -8.28
N SER A 247 -1.61 -8.64 -8.69
CA SER A 247 -2.96 -8.94 -9.17
C SER A 247 -4.00 -8.66 -8.09
N ASP A 248 -3.77 -9.10 -6.85
CA ASP A 248 -4.67 -8.81 -5.72
C ASP A 248 -4.78 -7.31 -5.44
N ALA A 249 -3.68 -6.56 -5.53
CA ALA A 249 -3.66 -5.10 -5.40
C ALA A 249 -4.46 -4.39 -6.50
N MET A 250 -4.55 -4.98 -7.69
CA MET A 250 -5.33 -4.50 -8.83
C MET A 250 -6.74 -5.14 -8.90
N HIS A 251 -7.26 -5.69 -7.80
CA HIS A 251 -8.58 -6.33 -7.76
C HIS A 251 -8.73 -7.57 -8.66
N ARG A 252 -7.66 -8.39 -8.74
CA ARG A 252 -7.58 -9.66 -9.47
C ARG A 252 -7.64 -9.51 -10.99
N THR A 253 -6.82 -8.61 -11.52
CA THR A 253 -6.69 -8.32 -12.97
C THR A 253 -5.21 -8.11 -13.33
N GLY A 254 -4.97 -7.69 -14.58
CA GLY A 254 -3.66 -7.29 -15.11
C GLY A 254 -2.88 -8.42 -15.78
N GLU A 255 -3.39 -9.66 -15.75
CA GLU A 255 -2.66 -10.84 -16.21
C GLU A 255 -2.64 -10.98 -17.73
N MET A 256 -1.45 -11.29 -18.27
CA MET A 256 -1.25 -11.69 -19.67
C MET A 256 -1.45 -13.20 -19.84
N LYS A 257 -2.16 -13.61 -20.89
CA LYS A 257 -2.68 -14.98 -21.04
C LYS A 257 -1.96 -15.83 -22.07
N GLY A 258 -1.64 -17.06 -21.68
CA GLY A 258 -1.14 -18.10 -22.58
C GLY A 258 0.33 -17.95 -22.97
N LEU A 259 1.08 -17.13 -22.24
CA LEU A 259 2.53 -17.04 -22.35
C LEU A 259 3.19 -18.05 -21.41
N LYS A 260 4.31 -18.61 -21.85
CA LYS A 260 5.14 -19.53 -21.07
C LYS A 260 6.59 -19.05 -21.06
N PRO A 261 7.30 -19.18 -19.94
CA PRO A 261 8.68 -18.78 -19.87
C PRO A 261 9.57 -19.78 -20.61
N VAL A 262 10.49 -19.26 -21.42
CA VAL A 262 11.70 -19.94 -21.88
C VAL A 262 12.77 -19.66 -20.84
N TRP A 263 12.73 -20.43 -19.75
CA TRP A 263 13.60 -20.24 -18.59
C TRP A 263 13.95 -21.59 -17.96
N ASN A 264 15.22 -21.79 -17.66
CA ASN A 264 15.69 -23.00 -16.96
C ASN A 264 16.87 -22.71 -16.01
N SER A 265 16.98 -21.48 -15.51
CA SER A 265 18.15 -21.08 -14.73
C SER A 265 18.10 -21.58 -13.27
N GLU A 266 19.26 -21.69 -12.63
CA GLU A 266 19.40 -22.00 -11.21
C GLU A 266 18.86 -20.89 -10.27
N ARG A 267 18.52 -19.72 -10.80
CA ARG A 267 17.93 -18.61 -10.06
C ARG A 267 16.41 -18.50 -10.29
N PRO A 268 15.65 -17.99 -9.30
CA PRO A 268 14.24 -17.67 -9.47
C PRO A 268 14.00 -16.76 -10.68
N LEU A 269 12.86 -16.94 -11.34
CA LEU A 269 12.42 -16.11 -12.45
C LEU A 269 11.77 -14.86 -11.86
N LYS A 270 12.39 -13.70 -12.06
CA LYS A 270 11.83 -12.42 -11.63
C LYS A 270 12.33 -11.29 -12.52
N PHE A 271 11.44 -10.41 -12.93
CA PHE A 271 11.80 -9.15 -13.56
C PHE A 271 10.70 -8.10 -13.37
N ALA A 272 11.07 -6.83 -13.45
CA ALA A 272 10.17 -5.69 -13.51
C ALA A 272 10.82 -4.58 -14.33
N GLY A 273 10.07 -3.95 -15.23
CA GLY A 273 10.58 -2.80 -15.98
C GLY A 273 9.52 -2.16 -16.88
N PRO A 274 9.75 -0.91 -17.33
CA PRO A 274 8.84 -0.22 -18.24
C PRO A 274 8.85 -0.86 -19.63
N ALA A 275 7.68 -0.89 -20.26
CA ALA A 275 7.46 -1.51 -21.56
C ALA A 275 7.99 -0.64 -22.71
N VAL A 276 8.81 -1.25 -23.56
CA VAL A 276 8.96 -0.83 -24.96
C VAL A 276 8.06 -1.74 -25.78
N THR A 277 7.01 -1.17 -26.38
CA THR A 277 5.98 -1.95 -27.08
C THR A 277 6.27 -2.03 -28.56
N VAL A 278 5.95 -3.18 -29.16
CA VAL A 278 6.07 -3.42 -30.59
C VAL A 278 4.85 -4.17 -31.07
N ARG A 279 4.22 -3.69 -32.14
CA ARG A 279 3.26 -4.47 -32.92
C ARG A 279 3.90 -4.85 -34.24
N THR A 280 3.73 -6.10 -34.65
CA THR A 280 4.17 -6.57 -35.97
C THR A 280 3.17 -7.55 -36.58
N TYR A 281 3.38 -7.87 -37.85
CA TYR A 281 2.58 -8.87 -38.55
C TYR A 281 3.16 -10.27 -38.31
N SER A 282 2.31 -11.29 -38.45
CA SER A 282 2.67 -12.70 -38.25
C SER A 282 4.01 -13.08 -38.91
N GLY A 283 5.01 -13.32 -38.06
CA GLY A 283 6.36 -13.76 -38.44
C GLY A 283 7.30 -12.65 -38.94
N ASP A 284 6.86 -11.39 -39.03
CA ASP A 284 7.74 -10.28 -39.39
C ASP A 284 8.61 -9.90 -38.19
N TRP A 285 9.92 -10.12 -38.32
CA TRP A 285 10.88 -9.83 -37.25
C TRP A 285 11.56 -8.47 -37.38
N SER A 286 11.28 -7.69 -38.43
CA SER A 286 11.95 -6.41 -38.67
C SER A 286 11.71 -5.41 -37.54
N LYS A 287 10.45 -5.12 -37.19
CA LYS A 287 10.12 -4.19 -36.11
C LYS A 287 10.51 -4.71 -34.72
N PRO A 288 10.29 -5.99 -34.36
CA PRO A 288 10.80 -6.55 -33.11
C PRO A 288 12.29 -6.32 -32.93
N VAL A 289 13.11 -6.65 -33.94
CA VAL A 289 14.58 -6.51 -33.82
C VAL A 289 15.00 -5.04 -33.80
N SER A 290 14.39 -4.17 -34.61
CA SER A 290 14.70 -2.74 -34.60
C SER A 290 14.32 -2.04 -33.29
N ALA A 291 13.32 -2.54 -32.56
CA ALA A 291 12.91 -1.95 -31.28
C ALA A 291 13.98 -2.06 -30.17
N ILE A 292 14.99 -2.94 -30.35
CA ILE A 292 16.12 -3.03 -29.42
C ILE A 292 16.90 -1.71 -29.38
N ASP A 293 16.93 -0.97 -30.48
CA ASP A 293 17.63 0.31 -30.57
C ASP A 293 16.99 1.38 -29.67
N GLU A 294 15.66 1.31 -29.50
CA GLU A 294 14.83 2.19 -28.66
C GLU A 294 14.81 1.77 -27.18
N CYS A 295 15.35 0.60 -26.83
CA CYS A 295 15.38 0.13 -25.46
C CYS A 295 16.50 0.79 -24.64
N GLU A 296 16.23 1.05 -23.38
CA GLU A 296 17.22 1.42 -22.36
C GLU A 296 17.45 0.27 -21.36
N ALA A 297 18.54 0.37 -20.59
CA ALA A 297 18.80 -0.57 -19.51
C ALA A 297 17.64 -0.56 -18.50
N GLY A 298 17.13 -1.75 -18.14
CA GLY A 298 15.96 -1.88 -17.26
C GLY A 298 14.62 -2.03 -18.00
N ASN A 299 14.54 -1.81 -19.31
CA ASN A 299 13.29 -1.96 -20.06
C ASN A 299 12.87 -3.42 -20.24
N VAL A 300 11.58 -3.62 -20.46
CA VAL A 300 10.99 -4.88 -20.91
C VAL A 300 10.47 -4.70 -22.33
N LEU A 301 10.91 -5.54 -23.26
CA LEU A 301 10.43 -5.50 -24.64
C LEU A 301 9.16 -6.34 -24.77
N VAL A 302 8.05 -5.73 -25.20
CA VAL A 302 6.73 -6.38 -25.33
C VAL A 302 6.29 -6.39 -26.79
N ILE A 303 6.11 -7.58 -27.36
CA ILE A 303 5.90 -7.81 -28.79
C ILE A 303 4.53 -8.46 -29.03
N ASP A 304 3.62 -7.72 -29.65
CA ASP A 304 2.41 -8.24 -30.28
C ASP A 304 2.77 -8.77 -31.68
N ASN A 305 2.89 -10.10 -31.80
CA ASN A 305 3.10 -10.81 -33.06
C ASN A 305 1.81 -11.52 -33.51
N CYS A 306 0.64 -10.93 -33.23
CA CYS A 306 -0.67 -11.45 -33.64
C CYS A 306 -0.93 -12.91 -33.20
N SER A 307 -0.38 -13.35 -32.05
CA SER A 307 -0.45 -14.75 -31.59
C SER A 307 0.06 -15.78 -32.62
N SER A 308 1.01 -15.38 -33.48
CA SER A 308 1.52 -16.21 -34.58
C SER A 308 2.28 -17.45 -34.13
N GLU A 309 2.16 -18.54 -34.88
CA GLU A 309 2.97 -19.75 -34.75
C GLU A 309 4.33 -19.66 -35.48
N ILE A 310 4.60 -18.55 -36.18
CA ILE A 310 5.86 -18.28 -36.87
C ILE A 310 6.72 -17.38 -36.00
N ALA A 311 7.98 -17.77 -35.78
CA ALA A 311 8.87 -17.03 -34.90
C ALA A 311 9.24 -15.66 -35.50
N CYS A 312 9.04 -14.61 -34.70
CA CYS A 312 9.58 -13.27 -34.95
C CYS A 312 10.84 -12.97 -34.11
N TRP A 313 11.28 -13.93 -33.28
CA TRP A 313 12.35 -13.73 -32.31
C TRP A 313 13.26 -14.96 -32.17
N GLY A 314 14.53 -14.74 -31.84
CA GLY A 314 15.53 -15.80 -31.70
C GLY A 314 16.78 -15.39 -30.89
N GLY A 315 17.85 -16.16 -31.01
CA GLY A 315 19.03 -16.09 -30.14
C GLY A 315 19.82 -14.79 -30.27
N LEU A 316 20.14 -14.38 -31.51
CA LEU A 316 20.89 -13.14 -31.77
C LEU A 316 20.17 -11.88 -31.25
N ALA A 317 18.86 -11.78 -31.46
CA ALA A 317 18.06 -10.66 -30.94
C ALA A 317 18.06 -10.64 -29.41
N THR A 318 17.98 -11.82 -28.78
CA THR A 318 18.07 -11.99 -27.34
C THR A 318 19.44 -11.56 -26.79
N LEU A 319 20.53 -11.86 -27.49
CA LEU A 319 21.88 -11.42 -27.12
C LEU A 319 22.02 -9.90 -27.21
N SER A 320 21.46 -9.28 -28.25
CA SER A 320 21.42 -7.82 -28.39
C SER A 320 20.66 -7.15 -27.23
N CYS A 321 19.49 -7.69 -26.85
CA CYS A 321 18.74 -7.23 -25.67
C CYS A 321 19.57 -7.30 -24.38
N LYS A 322 20.23 -8.44 -24.12
CA LYS A 322 21.10 -8.59 -22.94
C LYS A 322 22.23 -7.56 -22.94
N THR A 323 22.83 -7.30 -24.10
CA THR A 323 23.92 -6.33 -24.26
C THR A 323 23.43 -4.89 -23.98
N LYS A 324 22.20 -4.57 -24.38
CA LYS A 324 21.56 -3.27 -24.15
C LYS A 324 21.09 -3.08 -22.69
N GLY A 325 21.00 -4.16 -21.92
CA GLY A 325 20.52 -4.14 -20.53
C GLY A 325 19.00 -4.30 -20.39
N VAL A 326 18.31 -4.77 -21.43
CA VAL A 326 16.89 -5.17 -21.34
C VAL A 326 16.77 -6.29 -20.30
N VAL A 327 15.74 -6.24 -19.45
CA VAL A 327 15.58 -7.18 -18.33
C VAL A 327 14.66 -8.36 -18.65
N ALA A 328 13.77 -8.22 -19.63
CA ALA A 328 12.94 -9.32 -20.13
C ALA A 328 12.37 -9.04 -21.52
N ILE A 329 11.94 -10.12 -22.19
CA ILE A 329 11.28 -10.08 -23.50
C ILE A 329 9.95 -10.84 -23.39
N VAL A 330 8.86 -10.23 -23.84
CA VAL A 330 7.50 -10.79 -23.79
C VAL A 330 6.94 -10.82 -25.21
N ILE A 331 6.53 -11.99 -25.68
CA ILE A 331 6.16 -12.21 -27.09
C ILE A 331 4.79 -12.88 -27.16
N ASP A 332 3.79 -12.15 -27.63
CA ASP A 332 2.50 -12.71 -28.01
C ASP A 332 2.57 -13.39 -29.38
N GLY A 333 3.32 -14.49 -29.43
CA GLY A 333 3.64 -15.27 -30.62
C GLY A 333 4.76 -16.28 -30.35
N ALA A 334 5.42 -16.74 -31.41
CA ALA A 334 6.43 -17.78 -31.31
C ALA A 334 7.87 -17.27 -31.20
N VAL A 335 8.73 -18.07 -30.59
CA VAL A 335 10.18 -17.86 -30.48
C VAL A 335 10.96 -19.08 -30.98
N ARG A 336 12.21 -18.88 -31.39
CA ARG A 336 13.15 -19.95 -31.77
C ARG A 336 14.49 -19.83 -31.02
N ASP A 337 15.43 -20.73 -31.32
CA ASP A 337 16.79 -20.74 -30.76
C ASP A 337 16.85 -20.88 -29.23
N VAL A 338 15.97 -21.74 -28.69
CA VAL A 338 15.78 -21.93 -27.24
C VAL A 338 17.07 -22.22 -26.49
N GLU A 339 17.95 -23.09 -27.01
CA GLU A 339 19.22 -23.41 -26.35
C GLU A 339 20.08 -22.15 -26.12
N GLU A 340 20.12 -21.25 -27.10
CA GLU A 340 20.88 -20.00 -27.01
C GLU A 340 20.23 -19.03 -26.02
N ILE A 341 18.90 -18.87 -26.07
CA ILE A 341 18.14 -18.04 -25.13
C ILE A 341 18.40 -18.47 -23.68
N LEU A 342 18.35 -19.78 -23.42
CA LEU A 342 18.59 -20.34 -22.10
C LEU A 342 20.02 -20.07 -21.62
N LYS A 343 21.03 -20.18 -22.50
CA LYS A 343 22.43 -19.85 -22.18
C LYS A 343 22.63 -18.35 -21.93
N ILE A 344 21.92 -17.49 -22.65
CA ILE A 344 21.98 -16.03 -22.47
C ILE A 344 21.42 -15.65 -21.09
N GLY A 345 20.36 -16.31 -20.64
CA GLY A 345 19.85 -16.17 -19.27
C GLY A 345 19.09 -14.88 -18.99
N ILE A 346 18.48 -14.29 -20.03
CA ILE A 346 17.46 -13.23 -19.90
C ILE A 346 16.07 -13.88 -19.95
N PRO A 347 15.12 -13.49 -19.07
CA PRO A 347 13.73 -13.94 -19.14
C PRO A 347 13.10 -13.69 -20.52
N VAL A 348 12.61 -14.75 -21.16
CA VAL A 348 11.80 -14.65 -22.38
C VAL A 348 10.47 -15.36 -22.15
N TYR A 349 9.37 -14.70 -22.43
CA TYR A 349 8.03 -15.27 -22.44
C TYR A 349 7.49 -15.33 -23.86
N ALA A 350 6.95 -16.48 -24.27
CA ALA A 350 6.36 -16.66 -25.59
C ALA A 350 5.11 -17.56 -25.53
N ARG A 351 4.26 -17.52 -26.55
CA ARG A 351 3.13 -18.47 -26.67
C ARG A 351 3.60 -19.86 -27.04
N SER A 352 4.57 -19.95 -27.95
CA SER A 352 5.03 -21.22 -28.51
C SER A 352 6.49 -21.16 -28.93
N ILE A 353 7.07 -22.34 -29.12
CA ILE A 353 8.43 -22.53 -29.62
C ILE A 353 8.33 -23.19 -30.99
N THR A 354 9.06 -22.67 -31.97
CA THR A 354 9.06 -23.19 -33.34
C THR A 354 10.46 -23.05 -33.95
N PRO A 355 10.91 -23.96 -34.83
CA PRO A 355 12.15 -23.76 -35.59
C PRO A 355 11.98 -22.76 -36.76
N THR A 356 10.73 -22.52 -37.19
CA THR A 356 10.43 -21.73 -38.39
C THR A 356 10.39 -20.24 -38.07
N ALA A 357 11.36 -19.49 -38.59
CA ALA A 357 11.32 -18.02 -38.57
C ALA A 357 10.55 -17.48 -39.77
N GLY A 358 9.97 -16.29 -39.61
CA GLY A 358 9.42 -15.53 -40.73
C GLY A 358 10.47 -14.64 -41.40
N GLU A 359 10.00 -13.63 -42.12
CA GLU A 359 10.81 -12.76 -42.99
C GLU A 359 10.76 -11.30 -42.51
N PRO A 360 11.84 -10.52 -42.68
CA PRO A 360 11.86 -9.10 -42.29
C PRO A 360 11.13 -8.26 -43.35
N LYS A 361 9.83 -8.05 -43.18
CA LYS A 361 9.01 -7.31 -44.16
C LYS A 361 8.94 -5.82 -43.84
N GLY A 362 9.27 -5.42 -42.61
CA GLY A 362 9.32 -4.02 -42.18
C GLY A 362 8.00 -3.45 -41.72
N PHE A 363 6.96 -4.28 -41.57
CA PHE A 363 5.63 -3.85 -41.16
C PHE A 363 5.47 -3.84 -39.63
N GLY A 364 4.68 -2.88 -39.15
CA GLY A 364 4.38 -2.72 -37.74
C GLY A 364 4.85 -1.38 -37.17
N GLU A 365 4.75 -1.27 -35.85
CA GLU A 365 4.94 -0.02 -35.11
C GLU A 365 5.74 -0.31 -33.83
N ILE A 366 6.60 0.64 -33.45
CA ILE A 366 7.36 0.62 -32.19
C ILE A 366 6.84 1.77 -31.34
N ASN A 367 6.73 1.56 -30.03
CA ASN A 367 6.14 2.50 -29.08
C ASN A 367 4.69 2.90 -29.40
N ALA A 368 3.91 1.93 -29.90
CA ALA A 368 2.46 2.07 -30.10
C ALA A 368 1.69 1.38 -28.96
N VAL A 369 0.42 1.76 -28.77
CA VAL A 369 -0.48 1.00 -27.88
C VAL A 369 -0.83 -0.33 -28.55
N ILE A 370 -0.54 -1.44 -27.88
CA ILE A 370 -0.69 -2.80 -28.41
C ILE A 370 -1.69 -3.63 -27.61
N GLU A 371 -2.21 -4.68 -28.23
CA GLU A 371 -3.02 -5.71 -27.56
C GLU A 371 -2.17 -6.98 -27.50
N CYS A 372 -1.60 -7.26 -26.33
CA CYS A 372 -0.63 -8.32 -26.15
C CYS A 372 -1.16 -9.32 -25.12
N ALA A 373 -1.40 -10.55 -25.57
CA ALA A 373 -1.86 -11.66 -24.74
C ALA A 373 -3.13 -11.35 -23.91
N GLY A 374 -4.07 -10.62 -24.52
CA GLY A 374 -5.36 -10.27 -23.90
C GLY A 374 -5.30 -9.04 -22.98
N ARG A 375 -4.24 -8.24 -23.06
CA ARG A 375 -4.09 -6.98 -22.34
C ARG A 375 -3.62 -5.86 -23.26
N THR A 376 -4.23 -4.69 -23.10
CA THR A 376 -3.71 -3.44 -23.65
C THR A 376 -2.41 -3.09 -22.93
N VAL A 377 -1.37 -2.73 -23.68
CA VAL A 377 -0.08 -2.29 -23.14
C VAL A 377 0.32 -0.99 -23.82
N GLU A 378 0.56 0.06 -23.03
CA GLU A 378 1.13 1.30 -23.51
C GLU A 378 2.66 1.35 -23.31
N PRO A 379 3.39 2.12 -24.14
CA PRO A 379 4.78 2.44 -23.84
C PRO A 379 4.92 3.05 -22.45
N GLY A 380 5.88 2.52 -21.69
CA GLY A 380 6.17 2.93 -20.31
C GLY A 380 5.35 2.23 -19.23
N ASP A 381 4.33 1.43 -19.58
CA ASP A 381 3.64 0.59 -18.59
C ASP A 381 4.61 -0.40 -17.94
N TRP A 382 4.41 -0.68 -16.66
CA TRP A 382 5.29 -1.59 -15.93
C TRP A 382 4.90 -3.04 -16.21
N ILE A 383 5.87 -3.81 -16.70
CA ILE A 383 5.72 -5.24 -16.92
C ILE A 383 6.47 -5.97 -15.83
N VAL A 384 5.74 -6.75 -15.04
CA VAL A 384 6.29 -7.54 -13.94
C VAL A 384 6.03 -9.00 -14.21
N GLY A 385 7.06 -9.83 -14.14
CA GLY A 385 6.94 -11.27 -14.36
C GLY A 385 7.67 -12.08 -13.30
N ASP A 386 7.08 -13.21 -12.96
CA ASP A 386 7.67 -14.27 -12.11
C ASP A 386 7.23 -15.65 -12.60
N GLU A 387 7.46 -16.74 -11.85
CA GLU A 387 7.08 -18.10 -12.26
C GLU A 387 5.57 -18.30 -12.52
N ASN A 388 4.71 -17.43 -11.99
CA ASN A 388 3.26 -17.54 -12.15
C ASN A 388 2.77 -16.93 -13.47
N GLY A 389 3.54 -16.02 -14.07
CA GLY A 389 3.18 -15.34 -15.32
C GLY A 389 3.63 -13.90 -15.36
N ILE A 390 2.86 -13.07 -16.07
CA ILE A 390 3.15 -11.64 -16.29
C ILE A 390 1.92 -10.80 -15.96
N ILE A 391 2.14 -9.69 -15.27
CA ILE A 391 1.16 -8.64 -14.99
C ILE A 391 1.60 -7.35 -15.69
N VAL A 392 0.63 -6.65 -16.28
CA VAL A 392 0.77 -5.28 -16.79
C VAL A 392 0.23 -4.32 -15.75
N VAL A 393 1.03 -3.33 -15.37
CA VAL A 393 0.67 -2.27 -14.43
C VAL A 393 0.71 -0.92 -15.17
N PRO A 394 -0.41 -0.20 -15.31
CA PRO A 394 -0.44 1.10 -15.98
C PRO A 394 0.54 2.09 -15.34
N LYS A 395 1.32 2.80 -16.16
CA LYS A 395 2.38 3.72 -15.68
C LYS A 395 1.87 4.83 -14.74
N ASN A 396 0.65 5.32 -14.98
CA ASN A 396 -0.02 6.35 -14.19
C ASN A 396 -0.50 5.87 -12.81
N GLU A 397 -0.61 4.56 -12.61
CA GLU A 397 -1.07 3.94 -11.36
C GLU A 397 0.04 3.10 -10.70
N ALA A 398 1.24 3.03 -11.30
CA ALA A 398 2.30 2.13 -10.89
C ALA A 398 2.75 2.32 -9.44
N MET A 399 2.89 3.57 -8.98
CA MET A 399 3.25 3.87 -7.59
C MET A 399 2.18 3.43 -6.60
N GLU A 400 0.91 3.69 -6.90
CA GLU A 400 -0.20 3.26 -6.05
C GLU A 400 -0.25 1.72 -5.97
N ILE A 401 -0.20 1.06 -7.13
CA ILE A 401 -0.28 -0.40 -7.24
C ILE A 401 0.91 -1.07 -6.57
N ALA A 402 2.14 -0.54 -6.72
CA ALA A 402 3.32 -1.07 -6.06
C ALA A 402 3.17 -1.05 -4.53
N ASN A 403 2.76 0.09 -3.97
CA ASN A 403 2.54 0.23 -2.53
C ASN A 403 1.39 -0.67 -2.03
N ARG A 404 0.30 -0.81 -2.80
CA ARG A 404 -0.79 -1.75 -2.48
C ARG A 404 -0.35 -3.21 -2.56
N ALA A 405 0.51 -3.57 -3.51
CA ALA A 405 1.05 -4.93 -3.63
C ALA A 405 1.96 -5.28 -2.43
N ILE A 406 2.75 -4.31 -1.95
CA ILE A 406 3.53 -4.46 -0.71
C ILE A 406 2.61 -4.67 0.48
N ASP A 407 1.53 -3.90 0.59
CA ASP A 407 0.52 -4.08 1.64
C ASP A 407 -0.12 -5.47 1.63
N VAL A 408 -0.40 -6.02 0.44
CA VAL A 408 -0.87 -7.40 0.28
C VAL A 408 0.17 -8.38 0.78
N LYS A 409 1.42 -8.24 0.35
CA LYS A 409 2.53 -9.11 0.77
C LYS A 409 2.73 -9.09 2.28
N GLU A 410 2.75 -7.91 2.91
CA GLU A 410 2.91 -7.77 4.36
C GLU A 410 1.76 -8.45 5.12
N ARG A 411 0.52 -8.31 4.63
CA ARG A 411 -0.64 -9.01 5.18
C ARG A 411 -0.49 -10.53 5.06
N GLU A 412 0.00 -11.03 3.93
CA GLU A 412 0.24 -12.45 3.71
C GLU A 412 1.36 -12.99 4.59
N ASP A 413 2.48 -12.28 4.72
CA ASP A 413 3.61 -12.71 5.54
C ASP A 413 3.21 -12.86 7.01
N ARG A 414 2.39 -11.92 7.51
CA ARG A 414 1.76 -12.04 8.83
C ARG A 414 0.86 -13.28 8.94
N VAL A 415 0.04 -13.56 7.93
CA VAL A 415 -0.80 -14.77 7.91
C VAL A 415 0.06 -16.04 7.88
N LYS A 416 1.17 -16.06 7.14
CA LYS A 416 2.13 -17.18 7.10
C LYS A 416 2.73 -17.44 8.49
N GLU A 417 3.04 -16.39 9.24
CA GLU A 417 3.54 -16.55 10.62
C GLU A 417 2.48 -17.14 11.55
N GLU A 418 1.24 -16.67 11.49
CA GLU A 418 0.14 -17.26 12.28
C GLU A 418 -0.06 -18.74 11.97
N ILE A 419 0.02 -19.10 10.69
CA ILE A 419 -0.05 -20.50 10.23
C ILE A 419 1.13 -21.29 10.79
N THR A 420 2.34 -20.72 10.75
CA THR A 420 3.55 -21.34 11.30
C THR A 420 3.46 -21.54 12.82
N ARG A 421 2.75 -20.67 13.54
CA ARG A 421 2.44 -20.81 14.97
C ARG A 421 1.35 -21.85 15.27
N GLY A 422 0.85 -22.58 14.27
CA GLY A 422 -0.06 -23.72 14.45
C GLY A 422 -1.53 -23.45 14.15
N THR A 423 -1.88 -22.28 13.60
CA THR A 423 -3.24 -22.03 13.10
C THR A 423 -3.41 -22.54 11.66
N THR A 424 -4.65 -22.67 11.17
CA THR A 424 -4.91 -22.99 9.76
C THR A 424 -5.41 -21.75 9.04
N LEU A 425 -5.12 -21.62 7.74
CA LEU A 425 -5.53 -20.45 6.94
C LEU A 425 -7.02 -20.13 7.10
N ALA A 426 -7.90 -21.14 7.02
CA ALA A 426 -9.35 -20.96 7.17
C ALA A 426 -9.76 -20.39 8.54
N LYS A 427 -9.03 -20.72 9.61
CA LYS A 427 -9.25 -20.16 10.95
C LYS A 427 -8.70 -18.74 11.03
N THR A 428 -7.49 -18.50 10.55
CA THR A 428 -6.81 -17.20 10.54
C THR A 428 -7.64 -16.12 9.85
N ILE A 429 -8.26 -16.46 8.71
CA ILE A 429 -9.09 -15.52 7.94
C ILE A 429 -10.59 -15.67 8.23
N ARG A 430 -10.98 -16.50 9.21
CA ARG A 430 -12.35 -16.73 9.67
C ARG A 430 -13.38 -17.03 8.57
N LEU A 431 -13.05 -17.91 7.63
CA LEU A 431 -13.96 -18.27 6.52
C LEU A 431 -15.36 -18.73 6.97
N LYS A 432 -15.47 -19.33 8.17
CA LYS A 432 -16.73 -19.80 8.74
C LYS A 432 -17.73 -18.68 9.04
N ASP A 433 -17.29 -17.45 9.21
CA ASP A 433 -18.22 -16.34 9.45
C ASP A 433 -18.97 -15.94 8.19
N TRP A 434 -18.44 -16.31 7.02
CA TRP A 434 -19.08 -16.06 5.72
C TRP A 434 -20.01 -17.21 5.31
N GLU A 435 -19.96 -18.33 6.01
CA GLU A 435 -20.92 -19.41 5.83
C GLU A 435 -22.25 -18.95 6.45
N LEU A 436 -23.21 -18.58 5.58
CA LEU A 436 -24.59 -18.37 6.01
C LEU A 436 -25.05 -19.65 6.73
N LYS A 437 -25.42 -19.51 8.00
CA LYS A 437 -26.09 -20.59 8.74
C LYS A 437 -27.37 -20.92 7.98
N LYS A 438 -27.40 -22.08 7.33
CA LYS A 438 -28.58 -22.63 6.67
C LYS A 438 -29.66 -22.99 7.68
#